data_AF-A0A3A3DGE1-F1
#
_entry.id   AF-A0A3A3DGE1-F1
#
_cell.length_a   1.000
_cell.length_b   1.000
_cell.length_c   1.000
_cell.angle_alpha   90.00
_cell.angle_beta   90.00
_cell.angle_gamma   90.00
#
_symmetry.space_group_name_H-M   'P 1'
#
loop_
_entity.id
_entity.type
_entity.pdbx_description
1 polymer ?
#
loop_
_entity_poly.entity_id
_entity_poly.type
_entity_poly.pdbx_seq_one_letter_code
_entity_poly.pdbx_strand_id
1 'polypeptide(L)'
;MTMHKRERVFTPDDILKAARYLDAHGMTEQALTEIHHSKLQRYQDTYDYFSKISSFRGTTNSIYAARLDYIMRGHMSGGNFADLVPQVLEQFPHSN
;
A
#
# COMPACT_ATOMS: atom_id res chain seq x y z
N MET A 1 6.98 14.77 -25.79
CA MET A 1 7.76 15.37 -24.67
C MET A 1 7.53 14.48 -23.46
N THR A 2 8.38 13.46 -23.30
CA THR A 2 8.17 12.36 -22.35
C THR A 2 8.60 12.82 -20.97
N MET A 3 7.66 13.30 -20.16
CA MET A 3 7.93 13.59 -18.75
C MET A 3 8.39 12.30 -18.09
N HIS A 4 9.67 12.24 -17.75
CA HIS A 4 10.20 11.24 -16.83
C HIS A 4 9.58 11.55 -15.47
N LYS A 5 8.40 10.98 -15.23
CA LYS A 5 7.73 11.00 -13.92
C LYS A 5 8.72 10.30 -12.99
N ARG A 6 9.51 11.06 -12.24
CA ARG A 6 10.47 10.50 -11.27
C ARG A 6 9.68 9.53 -10.41
N GLU A 7 9.95 8.25 -10.56
CA GLU A 7 9.32 7.21 -9.75
C GLU A 7 9.68 7.53 -8.30
N ARG A 8 8.66 7.83 -7.51
CA ARG A 8 8.84 8.08 -6.09
C ARG A 8 9.45 6.82 -5.49
N VAL A 9 10.63 6.94 -4.88
CA VAL A 9 11.22 5.87 -4.09
C VAL A 9 10.44 5.78 -2.78
N PHE A 10 9.77 4.66 -2.56
CA PHE A 10 9.05 4.40 -1.32
C PHE A 10 9.98 3.91 -0.22
N THR A 11 9.61 4.21 1.03
CA THR A 11 10.32 3.85 2.25
C THR A 11 9.41 3.05 3.20
N PRO A 12 9.98 2.33 4.19
CA PRO A 12 9.19 1.72 5.27
C PRO A 12 8.24 2.70 5.97
N ASP A 13 8.67 3.95 6.17
CA ASP A 13 7.84 4.99 6.79
C ASP A 13 6.62 5.35 5.94
N ASP A 14 6.72 5.28 4.61
CA ASP A 14 5.56 5.50 3.73
C ASP A 14 4.50 4.41 3.93
N ILE A 15 4.92 3.15 4.11
CA ILE A 15 4.01 2.04 4.42
C ILE A 15 3.37 2.25 5.78
N LEU A 16 4.15 2.57 6.82
CA LEU A 16 3.63 2.79 8.16
C LEU A 16 2.63 3.95 8.19
N LYS A 17 2.93 5.05 7.49
CA LYS A 17 2.05 6.21 7.37
C LYS A 17 0.73 5.84 6.70
N ALA A 18 0.79 5.16 5.55
CA ALA A 18 -0.41 4.78 4.82
C ALA A 18 -1.24 3.74 5.58
N ALA A 19 -0.60 2.72 6.15
CA ALA A 19 -1.27 1.70 6.95
C ALA A 19 -2.00 2.32 8.15
N ARG A 20 -1.35 3.21 8.91
CA ARG A 20 -1.99 3.91 10.04
C ARG A 20 -3.20 4.73 9.61
N TYR A 21 -3.11 5.42 8.47
CA TYR A 21 -4.26 6.17 7.95
C TYR A 21 -5.41 5.23 7.60
N LEU A 22 -5.14 4.15 6.86
CA LEU A 22 -6.18 3.23 6.37
C LEU A 22 -6.87 2.47 7.51
N ASP A 23 -6.09 2.04 8.50
CA ASP A 23 -6.58 1.43 9.75
C ASP A 23 -7.50 2.39 10.51
N ALA A 24 -7.04 3.62 10.75
CA ALA A 24 -7.82 4.64 11.46
C ALA A 24 -9.12 5.06 10.73
N HIS A 25 -9.21 4.83 9.41
CA HIS A 25 -10.39 5.14 8.60
C HIS A 25 -11.24 3.91 8.25
N GLY A 26 -10.92 2.73 8.81
CA GLY A 26 -11.78 1.55 8.73
C GLY A 26 -11.61 0.70 7.46
N MET A 27 -10.48 0.80 6.75
CA MET A 27 -10.17 -0.18 5.71
C MET A 27 -9.90 -1.53 6.40
N THR A 28 -10.64 -2.57 6.02
CA THR A 28 -10.61 -3.88 6.70
C THR A 28 -9.30 -4.63 6.45
N GLU A 29 -8.95 -5.56 7.36
CA GLU A 29 -7.80 -6.47 7.15
C GLU A 29 -8.02 -7.42 5.96
N GLN A 30 -9.27 -7.68 5.58
CA GLN A 30 -9.59 -8.38 4.34
C GLN A 30 -9.11 -7.58 3.14
N ALA A 31 -9.48 -6.29 3.03
CA ALA A 31 -9.01 -5.41 1.96
C ALA A 31 -7.48 -5.25 2.00
N LEU A 32 -6.88 -5.17 3.20
CA LEU A 32 -5.43 -5.15 3.36
C LEU A 32 -4.76 -6.43 2.80
N THR A 33 -5.36 -7.59 3.07
CA THR A 33 -4.90 -8.89 2.56
C THR A 33 -5.03 -8.95 1.04
N GLU A 34 -6.14 -8.46 0.47
CA GLU A 34 -6.36 -8.43 -0.98
C GLU A 34 -5.27 -7.62 -1.72
N ILE A 35 -4.84 -6.50 -1.15
CA ILE A 35 -3.77 -5.66 -1.75
C ILE A 35 -2.36 -6.08 -1.36
N HIS A 36 -2.21 -7.07 -0.47
CA HIS A 36 -0.91 -7.58 -0.06
C HIS A 36 -0.51 -8.80 -0.90
N HIS A 37 0.79 -9.00 -1.12
CA HIS A 37 1.29 -10.09 -1.97
C HIS A 37 1.30 -11.48 -1.30
N SER A 38 0.76 -11.60 -0.08
CA SER A 38 0.74 -12.83 0.73
C SER A 38 -0.67 -13.13 1.24
N LYS A 39 -0.90 -14.38 1.65
CA LYS A 39 -2.23 -14.97 1.87
C LYS A 39 -3.01 -14.42 3.08
N LEU A 40 -2.35 -13.75 4.01
CA LEU A 40 -2.99 -13.10 5.15
C LEU A 40 -2.13 -11.94 5.63
N GLN A 41 -2.72 -10.74 5.74
CA GLN A 41 -2.04 -9.56 6.25
C GLN A 41 -2.93 -8.82 7.26
N ARG A 42 -2.41 -8.64 8.47
CA ARG A 42 -3.02 -7.79 9.51
C ARG A 42 -2.26 -6.48 9.62
N TYR A 43 -2.90 -5.44 10.14
CA TYR A 43 -2.22 -4.16 10.36
C TYR A 43 -1.07 -4.29 11.36
N GLN A 44 -1.28 -5.07 12.42
CA GLN A 44 -0.23 -5.30 13.41
C GLN A 44 1.02 -5.95 12.79
N ASP A 45 0.84 -6.92 11.87
CA ASP A 45 1.96 -7.55 11.17
C ASP A 45 2.71 -6.54 10.28
N THR A 46 1.97 -5.62 9.64
CA THR A 46 2.56 -4.49 8.89
C THR A 46 3.38 -3.58 9.81
N TYR A 47 2.83 -3.19 10.95
CA TYR A 47 3.53 -2.32 11.91
C TYR A 47 4.77 -3.00 12.48
N ASP A 48 4.66 -4.25 12.89
CA ASP A 48 5.75 -5.01 13.52
C ASP A 48 6.92 -5.24 12.57
N TYR A 49 6.65 -5.47 11.28
CA TYR A 49 7.69 -5.67 10.28
C TYR A 49 8.33 -4.34 9.85
N PHE A 50 7.51 -3.37 9.41
CA PHE A 50 8.03 -2.13 8.81
C PHE A 50 8.61 -1.14 9.82
N SER A 51 8.30 -1.27 11.12
CA SER A 51 8.97 -0.50 12.18
C SER A 51 10.42 -0.93 12.45
N LYS A 52 10.82 -2.14 12.00
CA LYS A 52 12.14 -2.73 12.30
C LYS A 52 13.13 -2.63 11.15
N ILE A 53 12.68 -2.27 9.95
CA ILE A 53 13.52 -2.21 8.75
C ILE A 53 13.75 -0.76 8.32
N SER A 54 14.96 -0.46 7.83
CA SER A 54 15.33 0.88 7.35
C SER A 54 15.19 1.04 5.83
N SER A 55 15.04 -0.06 5.09
CA SER A 55 14.95 -0.05 3.63
C SER A 55 14.21 -1.28 3.09
N PHE A 56 13.64 -1.16 1.91
CA PHE A 56 13.03 -2.30 1.22
C PHE A 56 14.06 -3.30 0.74
N ARG A 57 13.67 -4.57 0.75
CA ARG A 57 14.38 -5.66 0.08
C ARG A 57 13.44 -6.19 -1.01
N GLY A 58 13.89 -6.15 -2.26
CA GLY A 58 13.10 -6.61 -3.41
C GLY A 58 11.99 -5.65 -3.85
N THR A 59 11.29 -6.04 -4.93
CA THR A 59 10.26 -5.23 -5.60
C THR A 59 8.88 -5.33 -4.95
N THR A 60 8.60 -6.41 -4.21
CA THR A 60 7.30 -6.69 -3.59
C THR A 60 6.91 -5.63 -2.56
N ASN A 61 7.86 -5.19 -1.72
CA ASN A 61 7.62 -4.12 -0.75
C ASN A 61 7.34 -2.77 -1.42
N SER A 62 7.99 -2.48 -2.55
CA SER A 62 7.74 -1.26 -3.33
C SER A 62 6.34 -1.26 -3.96
N ILE A 63 5.89 -2.39 -4.50
CA ILE A 63 4.53 -2.54 -5.04
C ILE A 63 3.50 -2.39 -3.92
N TYR A 64 3.73 -3.04 -2.78
CA TYR A 64 2.83 -2.93 -1.64
C TYR A 64 2.74 -1.48 -1.12
N ALA A 65 3.87 -0.76 -1.02
CA ALA A 65 3.90 0.65 -0.68
C ALA A 65 3.12 1.52 -1.67
N ALA A 66 3.29 1.28 -2.97
CA ALA A 66 2.56 1.99 -4.02
C ALA A 66 1.04 1.79 -3.89
N ARG A 67 0.60 0.55 -3.60
CA ARG A 67 -0.81 0.24 -3.43
C ARG A 67 -1.42 0.95 -2.23
N LEU A 68 -0.75 0.90 -1.07
CA LEU A 68 -1.20 1.59 0.14
C LEU A 68 -1.27 3.11 -0.06
N ASP A 69 -0.24 3.70 -0.68
CA ASP A 69 -0.19 5.14 -0.95
C ASP A 69 -1.29 5.59 -1.92
N TYR A 70 -1.58 4.79 -2.95
CA TYR A 70 -2.67 5.05 -3.88
C TYR A 70 -4.02 5.09 -3.17
N ILE A 71 -4.35 4.05 -2.39
CA ILE A 71 -5.63 3.96 -1.68
C ILE A 71 -5.75 5.09 -0.65
N MET A 72 -4.69 5.36 0.13
CA MET A 72 -4.67 6.46 1.08
C MET A 72 -4.99 7.80 0.39
N ARG A 73 -4.28 8.14 -0.70
CA ARG A 73 -4.48 9.39 -1.43
C ARG A 73 -5.86 9.47 -2.09
N GLY A 74 -6.35 8.36 -2.65
CA GLY A 74 -7.69 8.26 -3.22
C GLY A 74 -8.77 8.52 -2.17
N HIS A 75 -8.64 7.91 -0.98
CA HIS A 75 -9.56 8.12 0.12
C HIS A 75 -9.51 9.55 0.67
N MET A 76 -8.31 10.11 0.83
CA MET A 76 -8.12 11.53 1.20
C MET A 76 -8.77 12.50 0.20
N SER A 77 -8.97 12.07 -1.05
CA SER A 77 -9.61 12.85 -2.12
C SER A 77 -11.12 12.59 -2.23
N GLY A 78 -11.71 11.82 -1.32
CA GLY A 78 -13.14 11.52 -1.27
C GLY A 78 -13.57 10.19 -1.92
N GLY A 79 -12.63 9.36 -2.37
CA GLY A 79 -12.93 7.99 -2.81
C GLY A 79 -13.28 7.07 -1.65
N ASN A 80 -13.94 5.94 -1.93
CA ASN A 80 -14.23 4.90 -0.93
C ASN A 80 -13.35 3.65 -1.18
N PHE A 81 -13.17 2.81 -0.15
CA PHE A 81 -12.30 1.64 -0.26
C PHE A 81 -12.81 0.57 -1.25
N ALA A 82 -14.13 0.41 -1.37
CA ALA A 82 -14.73 -0.60 -2.26
C ALA A 82 -14.38 -0.36 -3.73
N ASP A 83 -14.19 0.91 -4.13
CA ASP A 83 -13.77 1.27 -5.47
C ASP A 83 -12.24 1.31 -5.61
N LEU A 84 -11.52 1.77 -4.59
CA LEU A 84 -10.07 1.99 -4.65
C LEU A 84 -9.26 0.68 -4.63
N VAL A 85 -9.73 -0.34 -3.89
CA VAL A 85 -9.06 -1.65 -3.81
C VAL A 85 -9.00 -2.36 -5.17
N PRO A 86 -10.10 -2.54 -5.93
CA PRO A 86 -10.00 -3.15 -7.25
C PRO A 86 -9.18 -2.31 -8.24
N GLN A 87 -9.29 -0.98 -8.20
CA GLN A 87 -8.51 -0.08 -9.07
C GLN A 87 -7.00 -0.23 -8.83
N VAL A 88 -6.58 -0.33 -7.56
CA VAL A 88 -5.15 -0.44 -7.25
C VAL A 88 -4.57 -1.79 -7.68
N LEU A 89 -5.37 -2.86 -7.65
CA LEU A 89 -4.97 -4.18 -8.11
C LEU A 89 -4.82 -4.25 -9.63
N GLU A 90 -5.65 -3.53 -10.37
CA GLU A 90 -5.53 -3.38 -11.83
C GLU A 90 -4.27 -2.58 -12.18
N GLN A 91 -4.03 -1.47 -11.48
CA GLN A 91 -2.90 -0.59 -11.77
C GLN A 91 -1.55 -1.18 -11.36
N PHE A 92 -1.51 -1.95 -10.28
CA PHE A 92 -0.31 -2.55 -9.74
C PHE A 92 -0.54 -4.05 -9.54
N PRO A 93 -0.55 -4.89 -10.60
CA PRO A 93 -0.86 -6.30 -10.48
C PRO A 93 0.20 -7.07 -9.68
N HIS A 94 -0.17 -8.24 -9.17
CA HIS A 94 0.81 -9.16 -8.58
C HIS A 94 1.75 -9.67 -9.67
N SER A 95 3.05 -9.64 -9.41
CA SER A 95 3.97 -10.51 -10.14
C SER A 95 3.80 -11.92 -9.58
N ASN A 96 3.27 -12.84 -10.39
CA ASN A 96 3.28 -14.27 -10.09
C ASN A 96 4.72 -14.79 -9.98
#